data_AF-A0AAE9A851-F1
#
_entry.id   AF-A0AAE9A851-F1
#
_cell.length_a   1.000
_cell.length_b   1.000
_cell.length_c   1.000
_cell.angle_alpha   90.00
_cell.angle_beta   90.00
_cell.angle_gamma   90.00
#
_symmetry.space_group_name_H-M   'P 1'
#
loop_
_entity.id
_entity.type
_entity.pdbx_description
1 polymer ?
#
loop_
_entity_poly.entity_id
_entity_poly.type
_entity_poly.pdbx_seq_one_letter_code
_entity_poly.pdbx_strand_id
1 'polypeptide(L)'
;MISDFNSLPLIVQIDEPLDETLEKVVETIQFSIFCFTLPFYCFVIYLLLDAQLRGIEELSTPFFKLCVTTSVVDIWTLLNNYLGAMFPKWGWGTRVYLFLDGYYAHTYLYFAWTSGICQAMCVSVLATNRLSAIIFPNRHHQIWSPKKLRIAYAIQFLPGMIVGIATFFNSTQLYRNSKNGIVPKFKDESLVTYFFLIAGVFLSLVCLYLIFAYCYLLYVLRKNTKMIASSALKKSRNMIKKKEMKLFIMSSITVAIQISALCLFVSYAVSILVISLDKFYLLYNAISDLYSGINPYLLWIFSDSLRKHILIRMGLKKGRKQPSSSVITVIVH
;
A
#
# COMPACT_ATOMS: atom_id res chain seq x y z
N MET A 1 -6.26 35.57 -8.68
CA MET A 1 -7.73 35.59 -8.56
C MET A 1 -8.07 34.64 -7.43
N ILE A 2 -8.72 35.12 -6.36
CA ILE A 2 -9.29 34.22 -5.35
C ILE A 2 -10.61 33.75 -5.95
N SER A 3 -10.76 32.46 -6.22
CA SER A 3 -12.03 31.89 -6.66
C SER A 3 -13.06 32.12 -5.54
N ASP A 4 -14.10 32.91 -5.81
CA ASP A 4 -15.13 33.19 -4.80
C ASP A 4 -15.86 31.88 -4.48
N PHE A 5 -15.89 31.48 -3.21
CA PHE A 5 -16.47 30.21 -2.78
C PHE A 5 -17.93 29.99 -3.23
N ASN A 6 -18.70 31.07 -3.37
CA ASN A 6 -20.09 31.05 -3.84
C ASN A 6 -20.21 30.96 -5.37
N SER A 7 -19.12 31.13 -6.12
CA SER A 7 -19.05 30.98 -7.58
C SER A 7 -18.75 29.54 -8.02
N LEU A 8 -18.37 28.66 -7.09
CA LEU A 8 -18.09 27.26 -7.39
C LEU A 8 -19.38 26.47 -7.70
N PRO A 9 -19.37 25.61 -8.72
CA PRO A 9 -20.50 24.75 -9.03
C PRO A 9 -20.81 23.80 -7.85
N LEU A 10 -22.10 23.67 -7.53
CA LEU A 10 -22.57 22.69 -6.56
C LEU A 10 -22.52 21.29 -7.17
N ILE A 11 -22.10 20.30 -6.38
CA ILE A 11 -22.21 18.90 -6.78
C ILE A 11 -23.70 18.55 -6.84
N VAL A 12 -24.21 18.28 -8.05
CA VAL A 12 -25.59 17.79 -8.24
C VAL A 12 -25.64 16.35 -7.74
N GLN A 13 -26.35 16.10 -6.64
CA GLN A 13 -26.62 14.75 -6.15
C GLN A 13 -27.73 14.14 -6.98
N ILE A 14 -27.41 13.08 -7.73
CA ILE A 14 -28.32 12.41 -8.67
C ILE A 14 -29.19 11.34 -7.95
N ASP A 15 -28.82 10.94 -6.73
CA ASP A 15 -29.51 9.90 -5.94
C ASP A 15 -29.80 10.35 -4.51
N GLU A 16 -30.65 9.60 -3.79
CA GLU A 16 -30.90 9.79 -2.37
C GLU A 16 -29.58 9.91 -1.59
N PRO A 17 -29.40 10.99 -0.80
CA PRO A 17 -28.20 11.20 -0.01
C PRO A 17 -27.99 9.99 0.91
N LEU A 18 -26.75 9.53 1.03
CA LEU A 18 -26.39 8.57 2.07
C LEU A 18 -26.80 9.16 3.43
N ASP A 19 -27.29 8.34 4.36
CA ASP A 19 -27.58 8.80 5.72
C ASP A 19 -26.36 9.57 6.25
N GLU A 20 -26.54 10.88 6.46
CA GLU A 20 -25.47 11.80 6.85
C GLU A 20 -24.81 11.35 8.16
N THR A 21 -25.58 10.67 9.01
CA THR A 21 -25.11 10.07 10.25
C THR A 21 -24.12 8.95 9.98
N LEU A 22 -24.47 8.05 9.05
CA LEU A 22 -23.60 6.94 8.65
C LEU A 22 -22.30 7.44 8.00
N GLU A 23 -22.40 8.39 7.07
CA GLU A 23 -21.22 8.99 6.42
C GLU A 23 -20.27 9.58 7.48
N LYS A 24 -20.81 10.38 8.39
CA LYS A 24 -20.03 11.02 9.45
C LYS A 24 -19.38 10.00 10.39
N VAL A 25 -20.10 8.93 10.76
CA VAL A 25 -19.56 7.86 11.59
C VAL A 25 -18.39 7.15 10.89
N VAL A 26 -18.58 6.77 9.62
CA VAL A 26 -17.53 6.10 8.83
C VAL A 26 -16.29 6.99 8.70
N GLU A 27 -16.46 8.25 8.32
CA GLU A 27 -15.35 9.21 8.18
C GLU A 27 -14.64 9.47 9.51
N THR A 28 -15.37 9.53 10.62
CA THR A 28 -14.78 9.72 11.96
C THR A 28 -13.96 8.51 12.38
N ILE A 29 -14.44 7.30 12.10
CA ILE A 29 -13.72 6.06 12.37
C ILE A 29 -12.45 6.00 11.51
N GLN A 30 -12.55 6.29 10.21
CA GLN A 30 -11.42 6.36 9.29
C GLN A 30 -10.36 7.34 9.79
N PHE A 31 -10.76 8.56 10.14
CA PHE A 31 -9.86 9.58 10.65
C PHE A 31 -9.18 9.18 11.96
N SER A 32 -9.92 8.52 12.86
CA SER A 32 -9.36 8.00 14.10
C SER A 32 -8.30 6.94 13.81
N ILE A 33 -8.59 5.98 12.91
CA ILE A 33 -7.63 4.97 12.47
C ILE A 33 -6.40 5.63 11.86
N PHE A 34 -6.55 6.63 10.99
CA PHE A 34 -5.45 7.39 10.40
C PHE A 34 -4.57 8.06 11.47
N CYS A 35 -5.18 8.74 12.45
CA CYS A 35 -4.46 9.42 13.52
C CYS A 35 -3.58 8.47 14.36
N PHE A 36 -3.98 7.21 14.51
CA PHE A 36 -3.15 6.19 15.17
C PHE A 36 -2.17 5.51 14.20
N THR A 37 -2.61 5.23 12.98
CA THR A 37 -1.85 4.46 12.00
C THR A 37 -0.65 5.24 11.51
N LEU A 38 -0.79 6.52 11.18
CA LEU A 38 0.30 7.31 10.63
C LEU A 38 1.50 7.43 11.61
N PRO A 39 1.32 7.82 12.89
CA PRO A 39 2.42 7.82 13.85
C PRO A 39 3.03 6.44 14.08
N PHE A 40 2.20 5.40 14.18
CA PHE A 40 2.68 4.03 14.35
C PHE A 40 3.50 3.57 13.13
N TYR A 41 3.05 3.90 11.93
CA TYR A 41 3.76 3.57 10.70
C TYR A 41 5.12 4.26 10.65
N CYS A 42 5.15 5.58 10.88
CA CYS A 42 6.39 6.35 10.98
C CYS A 42 7.35 5.76 12.02
N PHE A 43 6.85 5.36 13.19
CA PHE A 43 7.63 4.73 14.25
C PHE A 43 8.27 3.40 13.80
N VAL A 44 7.48 2.50 13.21
CA VAL A 44 7.97 1.19 12.73
C VAL A 44 9.03 1.36 11.65
N ILE A 45 8.82 2.27 10.70
CA ILE A 45 9.74 2.52 9.59
C ILE A 45 11.00 3.23 10.06
N TYR A 46 10.90 4.19 10.97
CA TYR A 46 12.06 4.84 11.57
C TYR A 46 13.00 3.80 12.23
N LEU A 47 12.44 2.87 13.01
CA LEU A 47 13.25 1.83 13.65
C LEU A 47 13.79 0.80 12.67
N LEU A 48 13.05 0.51 11.58
CA LEU A 48 13.55 -0.35 10.51
C LEU A 48 14.73 0.32 9.78
N LEU A 49 14.66 1.63 9.53
CA LEU A 49 15.74 2.42 8.94
C LEU A 49 16.96 2.50 9.87
N ASP A 50 16.76 2.79 11.16
CA ASP A 50 17.85 2.78 12.16
C ASP A 50 18.55 1.41 12.21
N ALA A 51 17.79 0.31 12.15
CA ALA A 51 18.35 -1.04 12.08
C ALA A 51 19.17 -1.30 10.82
N GLN A 52 18.71 -0.79 9.66
CA GLN A 52 19.41 -0.92 8.39
C GLN A 52 20.70 -0.08 8.35
N LEU A 53 20.65 1.15 8.86
CA LEU A 53 21.82 2.04 8.97
C LEU A 53 22.89 1.46 9.90
N ARG A 54 22.47 0.77 10.97
CA ARG A 54 23.37 0.04 11.88
C ARG A 54 23.91 -1.27 11.32
N GLY A 55 23.52 -1.67 10.11
CA GLY A 55 24.03 -2.88 9.45
C GLY A 55 23.53 -4.19 10.06
N ILE A 56 22.33 -4.22 10.66
CA ILE A 56 21.76 -5.46 11.20
C ILE A 56 21.37 -6.38 10.03
N GLU A 57 22.17 -7.42 9.79
CA GLU A 57 22.03 -8.32 8.64
C GLU A 57 20.61 -8.91 8.49
N GLU A 58 19.98 -9.29 9.59
CA GLU A 58 18.61 -9.84 9.58
C GLU A 58 17.55 -8.85 9.04
N LEU A 59 17.78 -7.54 9.18
CA LEU A 59 16.85 -6.46 8.82
C LEU A 59 17.28 -5.66 7.58
N SER A 60 18.48 -5.93 7.05
CA SER A 60 19.01 -5.31 5.82
C SER A 60 18.77 -6.17 4.56
N THR A 61 17.86 -7.14 4.65
CA THR A 61 17.51 -8.01 3.52
C THR A 61 16.79 -7.22 2.40
N PRO A 62 16.85 -7.68 1.14
CA PRO A 62 16.16 -7.03 0.02
C PRO A 62 14.66 -6.84 0.29
N PHE A 63 14.03 -7.79 0.99
CA PHE A 63 12.63 -7.66 1.39
C PHE A 63 12.38 -6.42 2.26
N PHE A 64 13.14 -6.23 3.33
CA PHE A 64 12.91 -5.10 4.23
C PHE A 64 13.21 -3.77 3.55
N LYS A 65 14.17 -3.74 2.62
CA LYS A 65 14.45 -2.55 1.81
C LYS A 65 13.28 -2.21 0.87
N LEU A 66 12.65 -3.22 0.25
CA LEU A 66 11.43 -3.05 -0.52
C LEU A 66 10.24 -2.61 0.35
N CYS A 67 10.13 -3.11 1.58
CA CYS A 67 9.10 -2.64 2.51
C CYS A 67 9.29 -1.17 2.89
N VAL A 68 10.53 -0.71 3.05
CA VAL A 68 10.83 0.70 3.29
C VAL A 68 10.37 1.56 2.10
N THR A 69 10.69 1.17 0.86
CA THR A 69 10.23 1.93 -0.31
C THR A 69 8.72 1.92 -0.47
N THR A 70 8.06 0.78 -0.22
CA THR A 70 6.59 0.71 -0.18
C THR A 70 6.00 1.65 0.87
N SER A 71 6.63 1.75 2.05
CA SER A 71 6.11 2.59 3.12
C SER A 71 6.12 4.08 2.79
N VAL A 72 7.06 4.54 1.96
CA VAL A 72 7.06 5.92 1.46
C VAL A 72 5.80 6.19 0.65
N VAL A 73 5.41 5.27 -0.23
CA VAL A 73 4.18 5.38 -1.03
C VAL A 73 2.96 5.38 -0.11
N ASP A 74 2.89 4.46 0.85
CA ASP A 74 1.72 4.34 1.73
C ASP A 74 1.52 5.57 2.63
N ILE A 75 2.60 6.06 3.25
CA ILE A 75 2.56 7.27 4.08
C ILE A 75 2.11 8.46 3.23
N TRP A 76 2.62 8.56 2.00
CA TRP A 76 2.23 9.61 1.08
C TRP A 76 0.76 9.50 0.67
N THR A 77 0.26 8.29 0.37
CA THR A 77 -1.16 8.05 0.08
C THR A 77 -2.05 8.49 1.24
N LEU A 78 -1.72 8.09 2.48
CA LEU A 78 -2.46 8.50 3.67
C LEU A 78 -2.49 10.03 3.79
N LEU A 79 -1.33 10.70 3.70
CA LEU A 79 -1.27 12.15 3.78
C LEU A 79 -2.08 12.82 2.66
N ASN A 80 -1.99 12.32 1.42
CA ASN A 80 -2.71 12.86 0.28
C ASN A 80 -4.23 12.70 0.40
N ASN A 81 -4.71 11.56 0.91
CA ASN A 81 -6.14 11.33 1.13
C ASN A 81 -6.73 12.32 2.15
N TYR A 82 -6.02 12.55 3.26
CA TYR A 82 -6.56 13.41 4.31
C TYR A 82 -6.37 14.90 4.02
N LEU A 83 -5.16 15.32 3.62
CA LEU A 83 -4.88 16.71 3.26
C LEU A 83 -5.54 17.12 1.95
N GLY A 84 -5.60 16.20 0.99
CA GLY A 84 -6.07 16.50 -0.36
C GLY A 84 -7.54 16.20 -0.62
N ALA A 85 -8.19 15.35 0.17
CA ALA A 85 -9.60 15.00 -0.02
C ALA A 85 -10.46 15.29 1.22
N MET A 86 -10.12 14.72 2.39
CA MET A 86 -11.01 14.74 3.55
C MET A 86 -11.11 16.11 4.23
N PHE A 87 -9.98 16.76 4.54
CA PHE A 87 -9.98 18.09 5.15
C PHE A 87 -10.71 19.14 4.31
N PRO A 88 -10.43 19.29 3.00
CA PRO A 88 -11.18 20.21 2.17
C PRO A 88 -12.66 19.82 2.06
N LYS A 89 -13.00 18.52 2.02
CA LYS A 89 -14.39 18.02 2.03
C LYS A 89 -15.14 18.38 3.33
N TRP A 90 -14.47 18.38 4.48
CA TRP A 90 -15.06 18.80 5.76
C TRP A 90 -15.13 20.32 5.94
N GLY A 91 -14.63 21.10 4.98
CA GLY A 91 -14.57 22.55 5.07
C GLY A 91 -13.40 23.06 5.93
N TRP A 92 -12.44 22.20 6.31
CA TRP A 92 -11.26 22.63 7.06
C TRP A 92 -10.30 23.35 6.13
N GLY A 93 -9.83 24.55 6.50
CA GLY A 93 -8.82 25.28 5.74
C GLY A 93 -9.25 25.73 4.34
N THR A 94 -10.55 25.83 4.05
CA THR A 94 -11.11 26.18 2.72
C THR A 94 -10.46 27.39 2.07
N ARG A 95 -10.12 28.43 2.85
CA ARG A 95 -9.40 29.62 2.34
C ARG A 95 -8.06 29.28 1.68
N VAL A 96 -7.31 28.32 2.23
CA VAL A 96 -6.03 27.87 1.68
C VAL A 96 -6.26 27.13 0.36
N TYR A 97 -7.24 26.23 0.32
CA TYR A 97 -7.56 25.48 -0.89
C TYR A 97 -8.10 26.37 -2.02
N LEU A 98 -8.91 27.40 -1.69
CA LEU A 98 -9.37 28.41 -2.65
C LEU A 98 -8.25 29.33 -3.13
N PHE A 99 -7.27 29.63 -2.28
CA PHE A 99 -6.08 30.37 -2.67
C PHE A 99 -5.21 29.58 -3.65
N LEU A 100 -5.06 28.26 -3.42
CA LEU A 100 -4.31 27.37 -4.29
C LEU A 100 -5.08 26.98 -5.58
N ASP A 101 -6.41 27.01 -5.53
CA ASP A 101 -7.32 26.79 -6.66
C ASP A 101 -6.95 25.54 -7.49
N GLY A 102 -6.74 25.69 -8.80
CA GLY A 102 -6.35 24.60 -9.68
C GLY A 102 -5.03 23.91 -9.29
N TYR A 103 -4.06 24.63 -8.71
CA TYR A 103 -2.78 24.02 -8.31
C TYR A 103 -2.97 22.93 -7.26
N TYR A 104 -3.87 23.15 -6.30
CA TYR A 104 -4.23 22.14 -5.31
C TYR A 104 -4.91 20.94 -5.98
N ALA A 105 -5.91 21.19 -6.83
CA ALA A 105 -6.66 20.13 -7.50
C ALA A 105 -5.75 19.22 -8.35
N HIS A 106 -4.87 19.81 -9.15
CA HIS A 106 -3.88 19.08 -9.94
C HIS A 106 -2.90 18.29 -9.07
N THR A 107 -2.39 18.90 -8.00
CA THR A 107 -1.41 18.25 -7.12
C THR A 107 -2.03 17.05 -6.41
N TYR A 108 -3.23 17.21 -5.85
CA TYR A 108 -3.94 16.11 -5.20
C TYR A 108 -4.23 14.96 -6.16
N LEU A 109 -4.78 15.26 -7.34
CA LEU A 109 -5.12 14.24 -8.33
C LEU A 109 -3.87 13.56 -8.87
N TYR A 110 -2.79 14.29 -9.16
CA TYR A 110 -1.50 13.72 -9.53
C TYR A 110 -1.05 12.64 -8.53
N PHE A 111 -1.06 12.98 -7.24
CA PHE A 111 -0.60 12.05 -6.21
C PHE A 111 -1.57 10.90 -5.96
N ALA A 112 -2.88 11.13 -6.03
CA ALA A 112 -3.88 10.06 -5.89
C ALA A 112 -3.73 8.98 -6.98
N TRP A 113 -3.54 9.40 -8.24
CA TRP A 113 -3.33 8.48 -9.35
C TRP A 113 -1.94 7.84 -9.33
N THR A 114 -0.91 8.60 -8.97
CA THR A 114 0.46 8.08 -8.83
C THR A 114 0.53 7.00 -7.77
N SER A 115 0.02 7.28 -6.57
CA SER A 115 0.21 6.42 -5.42
C SER A 115 -0.55 5.11 -5.54
N GLY A 116 -1.78 5.12 -6.09
CA GLY A 116 -2.55 3.88 -6.31
C GLY A 116 -1.84 2.89 -7.22
N ILE A 117 -1.27 3.35 -8.35
CA ILE A 117 -0.50 2.50 -9.27
C ILE A 117 0.82 2.04 -8.62
N CYS A 118 1.51 2.95 -7.91
CA CYS A 118 2.72 2.61 -7.17
C CYS A 118 2.47 1.52 -6.11
N GLN A 119 1.36 1.59 -5.37
CA GLN A 119 0.99 0.57 -4.38
C GLN A 119 0.81 -0.81 -5.03
N ALA A 120 0.09 -0.88 -6.15
CA ALA A 120 -0.09 -2.13 -6.89
C ALA A 120 1.25 -2.72 -7.36
N MET A 121 2.19 -1.87 -7.82
CA MET A 121 3.53 -2.30 -8.21
C MET A 121 4.39 -2.72 -7.01
N CYS A 122 4.29 -2.00 -5.90
CA CYS A 122 4.97 -2.33 -4.65
C CYS A 122 4.62 -3.74 -4.17
N VAL A 123 3.33 -4.10 -4.17
CA VAL A 123 2.87 -5.44 -3.79
C VAL A 123 3.34 -6.50 -4.77
N SER A 124 3.32 -6.20 -6.08
CA SER A 124 3.81 -7.12 -7.13
C SER A 124 5.30 -7.45 -6.98
N VAL A 125 6.12 -6.43 -6.72
CA VAL A 125 7.56 -6.59 -6.52
C VAL A 125 7.86 -7.33 -5.21
N LEU A 126 7.12 -7.04 -4.13
CA LEU A 126 7.22 -7.77 -2.86
C LEU A 126 6.84 -9.25 -3.03
N ALA A 127 5.77 -9.54 -3.76
CA ALA A 127 5.34 -10.90 -4.09
C ALA A 127 6.42 -11.64 -4.90
N THR A 128 7.01 -10.98 -5.90
CA THR A 128 8.12 -11.52 -6.70
C THR A 128 9.35 -11.82 -5.84
N ASN A 129 9.68 -10.92 -4.90
CA ASN A 129 10.78 -11.11 -3.97
C ASN A 129 10.56 -12.35 -3.11
N ARG A 130 9.35 -12.53 -2.59
CA ARG A 130 8.97 -13.71 -1.80
C ARG A 130 8.99 -15.00 -2.61
N LEU A 131 8.40 -14.96 -3.80
CA LEU A 131 8.33 -16.11 -4.69
C LEU A 131 9.73 -16.59 -5.10
N SER A 132 10.60 -15.67 -5.50
CA SER A 132 11.98 -16.00 -5.90
C SER A 132 12.83 -16.54 -4.74
N ALA A 133 12.59 -16.11 -3.50
CA ALA A 133 13.26 -16.67 -2.32
C ALA A 133 12.93 -18.15 -2.11
N ILE A 134 11.71 -18.55 -2.45
CA ILE A 134 11.19 -19.90 -2.20
C ILE A 134 11.48 -20.83 -3.38
N ILE A 135 11.35 -20.36 -4.63
CA ILE A 135 11.63 -21.17 -5.82
C ILE A 135 13.14 -21.34 -6.03
N PHE A 136 13.91 -20.27 -5.85
CA PHE A 136 15.34 -20.23 -6.20
C PHE A 136 16.21 -19.76 -5.03
N PRO A 137 16.24 -20.47 -3.88
CA PRO A 137 16.97 -20.03 -2.69
C PRO A 137 18.45 -19.76 -2.97
N ASN A 138 19.11 -20.62 -3.75
CA ASN A 138 20.54 -20.50 -4.09
C ASN A 138 20.85 -19.31 -5.02
N ARG A 139 19.88 -18.86 -5.83
CA ARG A 139 20.03 -17.73 -6.76
C ARG A 139 19.36 -16.45 -6.25
N HIS A 140 18.63 -16.50 -5.13
CA HIS A 140 17.88 -15.36 -4.60
C HIS A 140 18.79 -14.15 -4.36
N HIS A 141 19.97 -14.36 -3.76
CA HIS A 141 20.94 -13.29 -3.53
C HIS A 141 21.47 -12.66 -4.84
N GLN A 142 21.59 -13.45 -5.92
CA GLN A 142 22.01 -12.96 -7.24
C GLN A 142 20.87 -12.24 -8.00
N ILE A 143 19.63 -12.66 -7.80
CA ILE A 143 18.44 -12.01 -8.35
C ILE A 143 18.25 -10.64 -7.68
N TRP A 144 18.42 -10.56 -6.37
CA TRP A 144 18.22 -9.33 -5.58
C TRP A 144 19.53 -8.65 -5.19
N SER A 145 20.50 -8.66 -6.11
CA SER A 145 21.73 -7.87 -5.96
C SER A 145 21.41 -6.37 -5.83
N PRO A 146 22.29 -5.54 -5.21
CA PRO A 146 22.04 -4.12 -5.03
C PRO A 146 21.72 -3.35 -6.32
N LYS A 147 22.34 -3.72 -7.46
CA LYS A 147 22.06 -3.11 -8.77
C LYS A 147 20.65 -3.43 -9.25
N LYS A 148 20.23 -4.70 -9.18
CA LYS A 148 18.89 -5.15 -9.58
C LYS A 148 17.80 -4.65 -8.62
N LEU A 149 18.13 -4.47 -7.36
CA LEU A 149 17.23 -3.88 -6.37
C LEU A 149 16.88 -2.43 -6.70
N ARG A 150 17.82 -1.64 -7.26
CA ARG A 150 17.51 -0.28 -7.76
C ARG A 150 16.54 -0.32 -8.94
N ILE A 151 16.65 -1.30 -9.82
CA ILE A 151 15.69 -1.52 -10.91
C ILE A 151 14.31 -1.85 -10.34
N ALA A 152 14.25 -2.68 -9.29
CA ALA A 152 12.99 -2.98 -8.60
C ALA A 152 12.35 -1.71 -8.00
N TYR A 153 13.14 -0.79 -7.42
CA TYR A 153 12.61 0.51 -6.99
C TYR A 153 12.07 1.33 -8.17
N ALA A 154 12.80 1.38 -9.29
CA ALA A 154 12.32 2.06 -10.48
C ALA A 154 10.98 1.48 -10.97
N ILE A 155 10.82 0.15 -10.95
CA ILE A 155 9.55 -0.53 -11.29
C ILE A 155 8.43 -0.19 -10.30
N GLN A 156 8.73 0.02 -9.02
CA GLN A 156 7.73 0.43 -8.01
C GLN A 156 7.19 1.84 -8.27
N PHE A 157 8.04 2.79 -8.65
CA PHE A 157 7.66 4.21 -8.75
C PHE A 157 7.32 4.68 -10.16
N LEU A 158 8.08 4.27 -11.19
CA LEU A 158 7.96 4.85 -12.54
C LEU A 158 6.57 4.69 -13.16
N PRO A 159 5.91 3.51 -13.11
CA PRO A 159 4.59 3.35 -13.73
C PRO A 159 3.57 4.32 -13.13
N GLY A 160 3.57 4.49 -11.81
CA GLY A 160 2.66 5.43 -11.14
C GLY A 160 3.00 6.87 -11.48
N MET A 161 4.28 7.26 -11.49
CA MET A 161 4.67 8.62 -11.86
C MET A 161 4.28 8.97 -13.31
N ILE A 162 4.38 8.02 -14.25
CA ILE A 162 3.96 8.21 -15.64
C ILE A 162 2.43 8.45 -15.71
N VAL A 163 1.64 7.63 -15.01
CA VAL A 163 0.18 7.80 -14.95
C VAL A 163 -0.19 9.12 -14.27
N GLY A 164 0.50 9.48 -13.20
CA GLY A 164 0.36 10.78 -12.54
C GLY A 164 0.62 11.92 -13.51
N ILE A 165 1.74 11.91 -14.24
CA ILE A 165 2.06 12.95 -15.22
C ILE A 165 0.96 13.06 -16.27
N ALA A 166 0.38 11.94 -16.71
CA ALA A 166 -0.72 11.94 -17.66
C ALA A 166 -1.97 12.70 -17.15
N THR A 167 -2.16 12.83 -15.83
CA THR A 167 -3.27 13.60 -15.26
C THR A 167 -3.13 15.11 -15.43
N PHE A 168 -1.91 15.65 -15.62
CA PHE A 168 -1.71 17.10 -15.82
C PHE A 168 -2.26 17.59 -17.16
N PHE A 169 -2.45 16.70 -18.13
CA PHE A 169 -3.06 17.06 -19.41
C PHE A 169 -4.57 17.34 -19.31
N ASN A 170 -5.19 17.08 -18.15
CA ASN A 170 -6.61 17.36 -17.92
C ASN A 170 -6.84 18.64 -17.16
N SER A 171 -7.81 19.42 -17.61
CA SER A 171 -8.30 20.54 -16.81
C SER A 171 -9.03 20.04 -15.56
N THR A 172 -8.70 20.62 -14.41
CA THR A 172 -9.34 20.33 -13.12
C THR A 172 -10.28 21.47 -12.71
N GLN A 173 -11.25 21.17 -11.85
CA GLN A 173 -12.17 22.14 -11.29
C GLN A 173 -12.50 21.80 -9.84
N LEU A 174 -12.70 22.84 -9.04
CA LEU A 174 -13.19 22.72 -7.68
C LEU A 174 -14.72 22.76 -7.69
N TYR A 175 -15.32 21.84 -6.95
CA TYR A 175 -16.76 21.77 -6.72
C TYR A 175 -17.08 21.99 -5.26
N ARG A 176 -18.23 22.58 -4.97
CA ARG A 176 -18.75 22.75 -3.61
C ARG A 176 -19.72 21.62 -3.27
N ASN A 177 -19.50 21.00 -2.11
CA ASN A 177 -20.43 20.00 -1.57
C ASN A 177 -21.53 20.66 -0.71
N SER A 178 -22.63 19.94 -0.45
CA SER A 178 -23.76 20.33 0.42
C SER A 178 -23.34 20.79 1.81
N LYS A 179 -22.22 20.25 2.34
CA LYS A 179 -21.63 20.60 3.65
C LYS A 179 -20.68 21.81 3.60
N ASN A 180 -20.71 22.62 2.54
CA ASN A 180 -19.77 23.72 2.30
C ASN A 180 -18.29 23.29 2.25
N GLY A 181 -18.04 22.03 1.87
CA GLY A 181 -16.71 21.52 1.57
C GLY A 181 -16.31 21.72 0.11
N ILE A 182 -15.03 21.52 -0.20
CA ILE A 182 -14.47 21.62 -1.54
C ILE A 182 -14.00 20.23 -1.99
N VAL A 183 -14.37 19.85 -3.21
CA VAL A 183 -13.97 18.57 -3.82
C VAL A 183 -13.34 18.84 -5.19
N PRO A 184 -12.08 18.44 -5.41
CA PRO A 184 -11.42 18.57 -6.71
C PRO A 184 -11.88 17.44 -7.64
N LYS A 185 -12.22 17.79 -8.89
CA LYS A 185 -12.57 16.82 -9.95
C LYS A 185 -11.95 17.23 -11.28
N PHE A 186 -11.80 16.27 -12.19
CA PHE A 186 -11.51 16.58 -13.59
C PHE A 186 -12.76 17.11 -14.30
N LYS A 187 -12.57 18.02 -15.27
CA LYS A 187 -13.68 18.58 -16.07
C LYS A 187 -14.18 17.62 -17.16
N ASP A 188 -13.29 16.79 -17.71
CA ASP A 188 -13.60 15.90 -18.83
C ASP A 188 -14.00 14.51 -18.34
N GLU A 189 -15.30 14.23 -18.34
CA GLU A 189 -15.85 12.94 -17.91
C GLU A 189 -15.45 11.77 -18.82
N SER A 190 -15.29 12.01 -20.13
CA SER A 190 -14.96 10.95 -21.09
C SER A 190 -13.55 10.44 -20.82
N LEU A 191 -12.63 11.38 -20.65
CA LEU A 191 -11.24 11.06 -20.39
C LEU A 191 -11.06 10.43 -19.00
N VAL A 192 -11.80 10.88 -17.98
CA VAL A 192 -11.84 10.21 -16.66
C VAL A 192 -12.23 8.74 -16.79
N THR A 193 -13.28 8.43 -17.55
CA THR A 193 -13.71 7.04 -17.80
C THR A 193 -12.59 6.20 -18.43
N TYR A 194 -11.86 6.74 -19.40
CA TYR A 194 -10.69 6.06 -19.99
C TYR A 194 -9.58 5.79 -18.96
N PHE A 195 -9.28 6.74 -18.08
CA PHE A 195 -8.29 6.53 -17.01
C PHE A 195 -8.73 5.44 -16.02
N PHE A 196 -10.01 5.46 -15.61
CA PHE A 196 -10.58 4.40 -14.76
C PHE A 196 -10.54 3.03 -15.44
N LEU A 197 -10.80 2.96 -16.75
CA LEU A 197 -10.72 1.71 -17.52
C LEU A 197 -9.29 1.18 -17.57
N ILE A 198 -8.32 2.03 -17.92
CA ILE A 198 -6.90 1.65 -17.99
C ILE A 198 -6.40 1.19 -16.62
N ALA A 199 -6.70 1.95 -15.55
CA ALA A 199 -6.34 1.58 -14.20
C ALA A 199 -7.01 0.28 -13.75
N GLY A 200 -8.28 0.07 -14.10
CA GLY A 200 -9.00 -1.18 -13.84
C GLY A 200 -8.38 -2.38 -14.54
N VAL A 201 -8.03 -2.27 -15.82
CA VAL A 201 -7.34 -3.32 -16.58
C VAL A 201 -5.96 -3.60 -15.99
N PHE A 202 -5.19 -2.55 -15.70
CA PHE A 202 -3.87 -2.69 -15.07
C PHE A 202 -3.95 -3.40 -13.71
N LEU A 203 -4.86 -2.96 -12.84
CA LEU A 203 -5.07 -3.58 -11.53
C LEU A 203 -5.54 -5.02 -11.66
N SER A 204 -6.36 -5.33 -12.67
CA SER A 204 -6.80 -6.71 -12.98
C SER A 204 -5.61 -7.60 -13.34
N LEU A 205 -4.72 -7.14 -14.23
CA LEU A 205 -3.52 -7.88 -14.62
C LEU A 205 -2.61 -8.14 -13.42
N VAL A 206 -2.42 -7.13 -12.55
CA VAL A 206 -1.66 -7.27 -11.32
C VAL A 206 -2.32 -8.29 -10.37
N CYS A 207 -3.63 -8.22 -10.16
CA CYS A 207 -4.36 -9.18 -9.33
C CYS A 207 -4.24 -10.61 -9.88
N LEU A 208 -4.39 -10.81 -11.19
CA LEU A 208 -4.20 -12.11 -11.83
C LEU A 208 -2.78 -12.63 -11.59
N TYR A 209 -1.76 -11.79 -11.82
CA TYR A 209 -0.37 -12.13 -11.55
C TYR A 209 -0.17 -12.59 -10.10
N LEU A 210 -0.71 -11.84 -9.13
CA LEU A 210 -0.62 -12.19 -7.70
C LEU A 210 -1.31 -13.52 -7.42
N ILE A 211 -2.53 -13.74 -7.89
CA ILE A 211 -3.26 -15.00 -7.73
C ILE A 211 -2.42 -16.17 -8.26
N PHE A 212 -1.88 -16.07 -9.48
CA PHE A 212 -1.01 -17.10 -10.05
C PHE A 212 0.25 -17.30 -9.22
N ALA A 213 0.93 -16.22 -8.82
CA ALA A 213 2.15 -16.28 -8.00
C ALA A 213 1.91 -16.99 -6.67
N TYR A 214 0.81 -16.70 -5.96
CA TYR A 214 0.50 -17.32 -4.67
C TYR A 214 -0.05 -18.73 -4.79
N CYS A 215 -0.87 -19.03 -5.80
CA CYS A 215 -1.30 -20.39 -6.10
C CYS A 215 -0.09 -21.29 -6.40
N TYR A 216 0.84 -20.79 -7.21
CA TYR A 216 2.10 -21.48 -7.49
C TYR A 216 2.96 -21.64 -6.24
N LEU A 217 3.04 -20.62 -5.40
CA LEU A 217 3.76 -20.67 -4.13
C LEU A 217 3.20 -21.76 -3.20
N LEU A 218 1.88 -21.83 -3.04
CA LEU A 218 1.21 -22.89 -2.28
C LEU A 218 1.49 -24.28 -2.85
N TYR A 219 1.46 -24.42 -4.18
CA TYR A 219 1.77 -25.67 -4.86
C TYR A 219 3.21 -26.13 -4.54
N VAL A 220 4.20 -25.24 -4.69
CA VAL A 220 5.62 -25.53 -4.40
C VAL A 220 5.81 -25.87 -2.92
N LEU A 221 5.19 -25.13 -2.00
CA LEU A 221 5.25 -25.41 -0.56
C LEU A 221 4.65 -26.79 -0.23
N ARG A 222 3.54 -27.18 -0.87
CA ARG A 222 2.93 -28.51 -0.71
C ARG A 222 3.80 -29.61 -1.30
N LYS A 223 4.36 -29.42 -2.50
CA LYS A 223 5.26 -30.38 -3.15
C LYS A 223 6.53 -30.64 -2.33
N ASN A 224 7.19 -29.56 -1.88
CA ASN A 224 8.37 -29.65 -1.03
C ASN A 224 8.03 -30.24 0.36
N THR A 225 6.79 -30.09 0.83
CA THR A 225 6.34 -30.77 2.05
C THR A 225 6.19 -32.27 1.86
N LYS A 226 5.66 -32.73 0.71
CA LYS A 226 5.52 -34.16 0.38
C LYS A 226 6.86 -34.86 0.14
N MET A 227 7.79 -34.25 -0.59
CA MET A 227 9.10 -34.85 -0.90
C MET A 227 10.02 -35.02 0.31
N ILE A 228 9.80 -34.25 1.38
CA ILE A 228 10.70 -34.19 2.54
C ILE A 228 9.96 -34.74 3.78
N ALA A 229 8.93 -35.57 3.60
CA ALA A 229 8.33 -36.35 4.69
C ALA A 229 9.27 -37.49 5.17
N SER A 230 10.39 -37.70 4.49
CA SER A 230 11.32 -38.83 4.67
C SER A 230 12.61 -38.54 5.45
N SER A 231 12.81 -37.36 6.08
CA SER A 231 14.08 -37.07 6.81
C SER A 231 13.93 -36.47 8.22
N ALA A 232 14.90 -36.81 9.08
CA ALA A 232 14.93 -36.64 10.54
C ALA A 232 15.10 -35.20 11.08
N LEU A 233 15.16 -34.18 10.23
CA LEU A 233 15.48 -32.78 10.61
C LEU A 233 14.24 -31.96 11.02
N LYS A 234 13.46 -32.45 12.00
CA LYS A 234 12.11 -31.95 12.34
C LYS A 234 12.07 -30.59 13.07
N LYS A 235 13.06 -30.28 13.94
CA LYS A 235 12.99 -29.15 14.90
C LYS A 235 13.39 -27.78 14.31
N SER A 236 14.53 -27.70 13.61
CA SER A 236 14.96 -26.49 12.86
C SER A 236 13.96 -26.10 11.76
N ARG A 237 13.31 -27.12 11.17
CA ARG A 237 12.37 -27.00 10.06
C ARG A 237 10.99 -26.45 10.44
N ASN A 238 10.49 -26.73 11.65
CA ASN A 238 9.25 -26.12 12.14
C ASN A 238 9.38 -24.60 12.33
N MET A 239 10.57 -24.12 12.68
CA MET A 239 10.86 -22.69 12.79
C MET A 239 10.90 -22.02 11.42
N ILE A 240 11.54 -22.65 10.43
CA ILE A 240 11.56 -22.15 9.03
C ILE A 240 10.14 -22.16 8.46
N LYS A 241 9.39 -23.27 8.59
CA LYS A 241 7.98 -23.35 8.14
C LYS A 241 7.09 -22.31 8.80
N LYS A 242 7.26 -22.03 10.10
CA LYS A 242 6.49 -20.99 10.79
C LYS A 242 6.82 -19.58 10.27
N LYS A 243 8.11 -19.27 10.02
CA LYS A 243 8.50 -17.99 9.42
C LYS A 243 7.92 -17.83 8.01
N GLU A 244 8.02 -18.88 7.18
CA GLU A 244 7.45 -18.88 5.82
C GLU A 244 5.92 -18.76 5.82
N MET A 245 5.22 -19.46 6.73
CA MET A 245 3.76 -19.37 6.85
C MET A 245 3.30 -17.97 7.28
N LYS A 246 4.01 -17.34 8.22
CA LYS A 246 3.74 -15.96 8.64
C LYS A 246 3.88 -14.98 7.46
N LEU A 247 4.93 -15.14 6.66
CA LEU A 247 5.16 -14.34 5.46
C LEU A 247 4.08 -14.58 4.39
N PHE A 248 3.63 -15.83 4.24
CA PHE A 248 2.53 -16.19 3.35
C PHE A 248 1.20 -15.55 3.77
N ILE A 249 0.89 -15.53 5.07
CA ILE A 249 -0.33 -14.91 5.60
C ILE A 249 -0.29 -13.38 5.39
N MET A 250 0.82 -12.72 5.73
CA MET A 250 1.03 -11.29 5.47
C MET A 250 0.76 -10.94 4.00
N SER A 251 1.31 -11.76 3.11
CA SER A 251 1.17 -11.58 1.67
C SER A 251 -0.26 -11.84 1.18
N SER A 252 -0.94 -12.87 1.69
CA SER A 252 -2.34 -13.19 1.37
C SER A 252 -3.30 -12.09 1.79
N ILE A 253 -3.09 -11.48 2.97
CA ILE A 253 -3.91 -10.34 3.43
C ILE A 253 -3.78 -9.15 2.47
N THR A 254 -2.55 -8.88 2.03
CA THR A 254 -2.27 -7.78 1.09
C THR A 254 -2.99 -8.00 -0.25
N VAL A 255 -3.01 -9.23 -0.76
CA VAL A 255 -3.74 -9.60 -1.99
C VAL A 255 -5.24 -9.47 -1.82
N ALA A 256 -5.79 -9.91 -0.68
CA ALA A 256 -7.21 -9.81 -0.41
C ALA A 256 -7.69 -8.35 -0.47
N ILE A 257 -6.93 -7.43 0.14
CA ILE A 257 -7.22 -5.99 0.08
C ILE A 257 -7.15 -5.46 -1.36
N GLN A 258 -6.16 -5.91 -2.13
CA GLN A 258 -6.00 -5.49 -3.52
C GLN A 258 -7.14 -6.01 -4.43
N ILE A 259 -7.65 -7.21 -4.17
CA ILE A 259 -8.84 -7.74 -4.84
C ILE A 259 -10.07 -6.92 -4.44
N SER A 260 -10.22 -6.53 -3.17
CA SER A 260 -11.31 -5.64 -2.75
C SER A 260 -11.26 -4.29 -3.46
N ALA A 261 -10.07 -3.70 -3.63
CA ALA A 261 -9.90 -2.50 -4.43
C ALA A 261 -10.31 -2.74 -5.89
N LEU A 262 -9.87 -3.83 -6.51
CA LEU A 262 -10.26 -4.17 -7.87
C LEU A 262 -11.79 -4.30 -8.03
N CYS A 263 -12.45 -4.99 -7.10
CA CYS A 263 -13.91 -5.13 -7.12
C CYS A 263 -14.59 -3.77 -7.09
N LEU A 264 -14.12 -2.82 -6.27
CA LEU A 264 -14.66 -1.46 -6.24
C LEU A 264 -14.55 -0.77 -7.61
N PHE A 265 -13.36 -0.81 -8.23
CA PHE A 265 -13.11 -0.19 -9.53
C PHE A 265 -13.98 -0.80 -10.65
N VAL A 266 -14.11 -2.13 -10.67
CA VAL A 266 -14.94 -2.84 -11.66
C VAL A 266 -16.41 -2.52 -11.46
N SER A 267 -16.89 -2.52 -10.21
CA SER A 267 -18.29 -2.17 -9.90
C SER A 267 -18.65 -0.76 -10.36
N TYR A 268 -17.71 0.20 -10.24
CA TYR A 268 -17.90 1.56 -10.73
C TYR A 268 -17.85 1.63 -12.27
N ALA A 269 -16.84 1.03 -12.89
CA ALA A 269 -16.62 1.10 -14.34
C ALA A 269 -17.74 0.44 -15.16
N VAL A 270 -18.34 -0.64 -14.65
CA VAL A 270 -19.43 -1.37 -15.33
C VAL A 270 -20.81 -0.88 -14.86
N SER A 271 -20.87 0.10 -13.96
CA SER A 271 -22.10 0.59 -13.33
C SER A 271 -22.97 -0.52 -12.72
N ILE A 272 -22.36 -1.66 -12.34
CA ILE A 272 -23.07 -2.83 -11.77
C ILE A 272 -23.75 -2.43 -10.45
N LEU A 273 -23.07 -1.59 -9.68
CA LEU A 273 -23.65 -0.93 -8.52
C LEU A 273 -23.87 0.52 -8.95
N VAL A 274 -25.14 0.95 -9.02
CA VAL A 274 -25.51 2.36 -9.19
C VAL A 274 -25.13 3.09 -7.90
N ILE A 275 -23.83 3.32 -7.71
CA ILE A 275 -23.26 3.96 -6.54
C ILE A 275 -23.08 5.42 -6.90
N SER A 276 -23.76 6.30 -6.15
CA SER A 276 -23.52 7.73 -6.26
C SER A 276 -22.04 8.04 -6.01
N LEU A 277 -21.52 9.03 -6.71
CA LEU A 277 -20.10 9.38 -6.68
C LEU A 277 -19.57 9.65 -5.27
N ASP A 278 -20.39 10.20 -4.37
CA ASP A 278 -20.03 10.41 -2.96
C ASP A 278 -19.82 9.09 -2.19
N LYS A 279 -20.68 8.09 -2.43
CA LYS A 279 -20.56 6.75 -1.84
C LYS A 279 -19.34 6.01 -2.38
N PHE A 280 -19.01 6.21 -3.66
CA PHE A 280 -17.79 5.67 -4.26
C PHE A 280 -16.54 6.24 -3.58
N TYR A 281 -16.45 7.57 -3.42
CA TYR A 281 -15.29 8.20 -2.77
C TYR A 281 -15.16 7.80 -1.29
N LEU A 282 -16.28 7.65 -0.56
CA LEU A 282 -16.26 7.17 0.83
C LEU A 282 -15.65 5.76 0.94
N LEU A 283 -16.08 4.84 0.07
CA LEU A 283 -15.60 3.47 0.05
C LEU A 283 -14.17 3.36 -0.50
N TYR A 284 -13.84 4.16 -1.52
CA TYR A 284 -12.49 4.28 -2.05
C TYR A 284 -11.51 4.73 -0.95
N ASN A 285 -11.84 5.78 -0.20
CA ASN A 285 -11.01 6.24 0.91
C ASN A 285 -10.87 5.17 1.99
N ALA A 286 -11.95 4.45 2.33
CA ALA A 286 -11.90 3.33 3.28
C ALA A 286 -10.90 2.25 2.86
N ILE A 287 -10.99 1.81 1.60
CA ILE A 287 -10.14 0.76 1.05
C ILE A 287 -8.70 1.26 0.89
N SER A 288 -8.51 2.50 0.44
CA SER A 288 -7.19 3.11 0.29
C SER A 288 -6.48 3.26 1.64
N ASP A 289 -7.20 3.67 2.68
CA ASP A 289 -6.66 3.79 4.04
C ASP A 289 -6.32 2.43 4.63
N LEU A 290 -7.16 1.42 4.38
CA LEU A 290 -6.84 0.05 4.78
C LEU A 290 -5.58 -0.45 4.04
N TYR A 291 -5.50 -0.21 2.73
CA TYR A 291 -4.40 -0.71 1.90
C TYR A 291 -3.06 -0.08 2.26
N SER A 292 -3.04 1.25 2.44
CA SER A 292 -1.86 1.97 2.90
C SER A 292 -1.56 1.74 4.39
N GLY A 293 -2.58 1.59 5.23
CA GLY A 293 -2.43 1.50 6.68
C GLY A 293 -2.09 0.12 7.24
N ILE A 294 -2.36 -0.97 6.52
CA ILE A 294 -2.21 -2.33 7.06
C ILE A 294 -0.74 -2.79 7.20
N ASN A 295 0.13 -2.32 6.30
CA ASN A 295 1.51 -2.76 6.18
C ASN A 295 2.36 -2.67 7.47
N PRO A 296 2.34 -1.59 8.27
CA PRO A 296 3.09 -1.52 9.53
C PRO A 296 2.62 -2.56 10.55
N TYR A 297 1.31 -2.84 10.60
CA TYR A 297 0.76 -3.86 11.49
C TYR A 297 1.19 -5.25 11.07
N LEU A 298 1.17 -5.55 9.76
CA LEU A 298 1.66 -6.82 9.25
C LEU A 298 3.15 -7.02 9.55
N LEU A 299 3.97 -5.99 9.33
CA LEU A 299 5.39 -6.02 9.68
C LEU A 299 5.59 -6.25 11.18
N TRP A 300 4.84 -5.56 12.04
CA TRP A 300 4.92 -5.70 13.49
C TRP A 300 4.53 -7.10 13.99
N ILE A 301 3.43 -7.65 13.46
CA ILE A 301 2.86 -8.94 13.90
C ILE A 301 3.72 -10.11 13.39
N PHE A 302 4.12 -10.06 12.12
CA PHE A 302 4.73 -11.21 11.45
C PHE A 302 6.27 -11.19 11.45
N SER A 303 6.92 -10.02 11.61
CA SER A 303 8.38 -9.93 11.67
C SER A 303 8.91 -10.04 13.09
N ASP A 304 9.26 -11.27 13.50
CA ASP A 304 9.86 -11.54 14.81
C ASP A 304 11.20 -10.80 15.01
N SER A 305 12.01 -10.67 13.95
CA SER A 305 13.30 -9.97 13.99
C SER A 305 13.12 -8.46 14.20
N LEU A 306 12.16 -7.85 13.50
CA LEU A 306 11.87 -6.42 13.65
C LEU A 306 11.32 -6.14 15.04
N ARG A 307 10.30 -6.88 15.49
CA ARG A 307 9.72 -6.71 16.82
C ARG A 307 10.75 -6.92 17.93
N LYS A 308 11.64 -7.92 17.80
CA LYS A 308 12.72 -8.13 18.77
C LYS A 308 13.68 -6.93 18.80
N HIS A 309 14.05 -6.39 17.64
CA HIS A 309 14.90 -5.21 17.57
C HIS A 309 14.25 -4.00 18.25
N ILE A 310 12.97 -3.73 17.94
CA ILE A 310 12.23 -2.61 18.51
C ILE A 310 12.12 -2.75 20.04
N LEU A 311 11.76 -3.93 20.56
CA LEU A 311 11.67 -4.17 22.00
C LEU A 311 13.02 -4.02 22.72
N ILE A 312 14.13 -4.36 22.07
CA ILE A 312 15.47 -4.13 22.63
C ILE A 312 15.78 -2.63 22.66
N ARG A 313 15.47 -1.89 21.58
CA ARG A 313 15.72 -0.45 21.50
C ARG A 313 14.86 0.36 22.47
N MET A 314 13.64 -0.09 22.74
CA MET A 314 12.75 0.49 23.74
C MET A 314 13.13 0.11 25.19
N GLY A 315 14.19 -0.69 25.40
CA GLY A 315 14.60 -1.14 26.74
C GLY A 315 13.68 -2.19 27.39
N LEU A 316 12.60 -2.59 26.70
CA LEU A 316 11.60 -3.55 27.19
C LEU A 316 12.10 -5.00 27.18
N LYS A 317 13.25 -5.28 26.54
CA LYS A 317 13.88 -6.60 26.53
C LYS A 317 15.39 -6.49 26.66
N LYS A 318 15.98 -7.15 27.66
CA LYS A 318 17.45 -7.27 27.78
C LYS A 318 18.02 -7.95 26.53
N GLY A 319 18.93 -7.27 25.84
CA GLY A 319 19.60 -7.80 24.66
C GLY A 319 20.37 -9.07 25.01
N ARG A 320 20.02 -10.21 24.40
CA ARG A 320 20.96 -11.33 24.34
C ARG A 320 22.09 -10.92 23.39
N LYS A 321 23.34 -10.97 23.86
CA LYS A 321 24.55 -10.85 23.03
C LYS A 321 24.37 -11.63 21.74
N GLN A 322 24.75 -11.01 20.61
CA GLN A 322 24.78 -11.66 19.30
C GLN A 322 25.49 -13.01 19.43
N PRO A 323 24.92 -14.13 18.92
CA PRO A 323 25.71 -15.33 18.75
C PRO A 323 26.78 -15.02 17.70
N SER A 324 28.05 -15.16 18.06
CA SER A 324 29.16 -15.19 17.11
C SER A 324 28.84 -16.23 16.04
N SER A 325 29.09 -15.88 14.79
CA SER A 325 29.06 -16.75 13.62
C SER A 325 29.75 -18.09 13.91
N SER A 326 28.98 -19.13 14.23
CA SER A 326 29.41 -20.51 14.07
C SER A 326 28.85 -21.00 12.74
N VAL A 327 29.54 -20.62 11.66
CA VAL A 327 29.54 -21.41 10.43
C VAL A 327 30.12 -22.76 10.83
N ILE A 328 29.24 -23.74 11.10
CA ILE A 328 29.64 -25.14 11.17
C ILE A 328 29.86 -25.56 9.72
N THR A 329 31.09 -25.41 9.25
CA THR A 329 31.59 -26.06 8.04
C THR A 329 31.57 -27.56 8.33
N VAL A 330 30.57 -28.27 7.80
CA VAL A 330 30.61 -29.73 7.75
C VAL A 330 31.62 -30.08 6.67
N ILE A 331 32.86 -30.34 7.08
CA ILE A 331 33.86 -31.00 6.24
C ILE A 331 33.41 -32.47 6.16
N VAL A 332 32.97 -32.87 4.98
CA VAL A 332 32.80 -34.28 4.63
C VAL A 332 34.18 -34.79 4.24
N HIS A 333 34.74 -35.70 5.02
CA HIS A 333 35.91 -36.49 4.65
C HIS A 333 35.50 -37.62 3.72
#